data_AF-A0AAU0M7D1-F1
#
_entry.id   AF-A0AAU0M7D1-F1
#
_cell.length_a   1.000
_cell.length_b   1.000
_cell.length_c   1.000
_cell.angle_alpha   90.00
_cell.angle_beta   90.00
_cell.angle_gamma   90.00
#
_symmetry.space_group_name_H-M   'P 1'
#
loop_
_entity.id
_entity.type
_entity.pdbx_description
1 polymer ?
#
loop_
_entity_poly.entity_id
_entity_poly.type
_entity_poly.pdbx_seq_one_letter_code
_entity_poly.pdbx_strand_id
1 'polypeptide(L)'
;MNTPDQPRPGDEPAAERIRLGQFLKWANLTESGSEARDLIQAGYVRVDGEVETRRGHQLNPGQRVTVAYPGEDEVTVVVEGR
;
A
#
# COMPACT_ATOMS: atom_id res chain seq x y z
N MET A 1 -26.61 18.21 18.95
CA MET A 1 -26.53 17.06 18.02
C MET A 1 -25.06 16.88 17.75
N ASN A 2 -24.47 15.81 18.29
CA ASN A 2 -23.02 15.60 18.30
C ASN A 2 -22.62 15.06 16.92
N THR A 3 -22.04 15.92 16.08
CA THR A 3 -21.36 15.44 14.87
C THR A 3 -20.14 14.66 15.37
N PRO A 4 -19.98 13.35 15.07
CA PRO A 4 -18.75 12.69 15.42
C PRO A 4 -17.62 13.45 14.74
N ASP A 5 -16.68 13.89 15.55
CA ASP A 5 -15.37 14.43 15.20
C ASP A 5 -14.79 13.53 14.09
N GLN A 6 -14.90 13.98 12.84
CA GLN A 6 -14.20 13.32 11.75
C GLN A 6 -12.73 13.69 11.94
N PRO A 7 -11.83 12.73 12.18
CA PRO A 7 -10.43 13.05 12.36
C PRO A 7 -9.93 13.75 11.09
N ARG A 8 -9.33 14.93 11.26
CA ARG A 8 -8.65 15.64 10.17
C ARG A 8 -7.54 14.73 9.64
N PRO A 9 -7.41 14.53 8.32
CA PRO A 9 -6.34 13.71 7.77
C PRO A 9 -4.99 14.36 8.10
N GLY A 10 -4.31 13.84 9.12
CA GLY A 10 -3.01 14.37 9.57
C GLY A 10 -2.66 14.18 11.06
N ASP A 11 -3.62 13.90 11.93
CA ASP A 11 -3.42 13.80 13.40
C ASP A 11 -3.62 12.37 13.99
N GLU A 12 -3.46 11.33 13.16
CA GLU A 12 -3.40 9.96 13.66
C GLU A 12 -1.99 9.67 14.23
N PRO A 13 -1.90 8.94 15.36
CA PRO A 13 -0.69 8.88 16.19
C PRO A 13 0.45 8.18 15.45
N ALA A 14 1.31 8.95 14.77
CA ALA A 14 2.60 8.54 14.17
C ALA A 14 2.69 7.05 13.78
N ALA A 15 1.64 6.53 13.14
CA ALA A 15 1.55 5.12 12.83
C ALA A 15 2.75 4.79 11.94
N GLU A 16 3.38 3.64 12.15
CA GLU A 16 4.64 3.27 11.51
C GLU A 16 4.45 3.21 9.98
N ARG A 17 4.66 4.34 9.30
CA ARG A 17 4.41 4.50 7.87
C ARG A 17 5.51 3.80 7.10
N ILE A 18 5.15 2.76 6.36
CA ILE A 18 6.06 2.03 5.47
C ILE A 18 5.88 2.53 4.03
N ARG A 19 6.98 2.65 3.28
CA ARG A 19 6.88 3.00 1.86
C ARG A 19 6.33 1.82 1.06
N LEU A 20 5.47 2.08 0.08
CA LEU A 20 4.87 1.07 -0.80
C LEU A 20 5.91 0.08 -1.35
N GLY A 21 6.99 0.58 -1.96
CA GLY A 21 8.04 -0.31 -2.50
C GLY A 21 8.77 -1.14 -1.43
N GLN A 22 8.89 -0.64 -0.20
CA GLN A 22 9.47 -1.40 0.91
C GLN A 22 8.49 -2.45 1.43
N PHE A 23 7.21 -2.10 1.53
CA PHE A 23 6.15 -3.01 1.92
C PHE A 23 6.03 -4.18 0.94
N LEU A 24 6.04 -3.94 -0.37
CA LEU A 24 5.97 -5.01 -1.38
C LEU A 24 7.09 -6.05 -1.18
N LYS A 25 8.31 -5.58 -0.92
CA LYS A 25 9.44 -6.46 -0.61
C LYS A 25 9.24 -7.21 0.73
N TRP A 26 8.75 -6.52 1.75
CA TRP A 26 8.57 -7.11 3.09
C TRP A 26 7.41 -8.10 3.16
N ALA A 27 6.33 -7.81 2.46
CA ALA A 27 5.15 -8.68 2.31
C ALA A 27 5.43 -9.86 1.36
N ASN A 28 6.67 -10.00 0.87
CA ASN A 28 7.07 -11.03 -0.08
C ASN A 28 6.17 -11.06 -1.32
N LEU A 29 5.64 -9.90 -1.70
CA LEU A 29 4.76 -9.75 -2.85
C LEU A 29 5.54 -9.76 -4.15
N THR A 30 6.83 -9.40 -4.12
CA THR A 30 7.72 -9.27 -5.28
C THR A 30 9.02 -10.00 -4.99
N GLU A 31 9.61 -10.66 -5.98
CA GLU A 31 10.90 -11.36 -5.82
C GLU A 31 12.07 -10.37 -5.65
N SER A 32 11.93 -9.15 -6.18
CA SER A 32 12.99 -8.13 -6.10
C SER A 32 12.46 -6.70 -6.00
N GLY A 33 13.27 -5.82 -5.39
CA GLY A 33 12.91 -4.40 -5.26
C GLY A 33 12.78 -3.65 -6.60
N SER A 34 13.44 -4.16 -7.65
CA SER A 34 13.29 -3.67 -9.03
C SER A 34 11.91 -3.97 -9.57
N GLU A 35 11.45 -5.21 -9.41
CA GLU A 35 10.15 -5.69 -9.86
C GLU A 35 9.01 -4.93 -9.16
N ALA A 36 9.12 -4.74 -7.84
CA ALA A 36 8.20 -3.88 -7.09
C ALA A 36 8.07 -2.49 -7.73
N ARG A 37 9.18 -1.91 -8.17
CA ARG A 37 9.20 -0.62 -8.83
C ARG A 37 8.54 -0.66 -10.21
N ASP A 38 8.73 -1.73 -10.97
CA ASP A 38 8.16 -1.87 -12.31
C ASP A 38 6.64 -2.06 -12.23
N LEU A 39 6.14 -2.89 -11.29
CA LEU A 39 4.71 -3.09 -11.06
C LEU A 39 4.01 -1.80 -10.63
N ILE A 40 4.61 -1.05 -9.69
CA ILE A 40 4.09 0.25 -9.27
C ILE A 40 4.02 1.19 -10.48
N GLN A 41 5.12 1.38 -11.22
CA GLN A 41 5.12 2.29 -12.38
C GLN A 41 4.16 1.86 -13.49
N ALA A 42 3.98 0.56 -13.68
CA ALA A 42 3.06 0.01 -14.66
C ALA A 42 1.58 0.09 -14.22
N GLY A 43 1.30 0.47 -12.96
CA GLY A 43 -0.06 0.58 -12.45
C GLY A 43 -0.70 -0.76 -12.08
N TYR A 44 0.11 -1.79 -11.86
CA TYR A 44 -0.33 -3.12 -11.40
C TYR A 44 -0.56 -3.17 -9.88
N VAL A 45 -0.24 -2.10 -9.16
CA VAL A 45 -0.40 -2.01 -7.70
C VAL A 45 -1.59 -1.12 -7.38
N ARG A 46 -2.45 -1.58 -6.47
CA ARG A 46 -3.64 -0.88 -6.02
C ARG A 46 -3.63 -0.78 -4.51
N VAL A 47 -3.84 0.41 -3.98
CA VAL A 47 -3.95 0.66 -2.54
C VAL A 47 -5.39 1.07 -2.25
N ASP A 48 -6.07 0.31 -1.40
CA ASP A 48 -7.48 0.49 -1.06
C ASP A 48 -8.42 0.47 -2.29
N GLY A 49 -8.00 -0.22 -3.35
CA GLY A 49 -8.72 -0.31 -4.62
C GLY A 49 -8.34 0.75 -5.66
N GLU A 50 -7.56 1.77 -5.29
CA GLU A 50 -7.06 2.80 -6.18
C GLU A 50 -5.67 2.45 -6.74
N VAL A 51 -5.48 2.57 -8.06
CA VAL A 51 -4.19 2.28 -8.70
C VAL A 51 -3.16 3.29 -8.22
N GLU A 52 -2.09 2.80 -7.57
CA GLU A 52 -1.00 3.64 -7.07
C GLU A 52 0.27 3.38 -7.88
N THR A 53 0.77 4.46 -8.50
CA THR A 53 1.97 4.46 -9.35
C THR A 53 3.15 5.20 -8.72
N ARG A 54 2.96 5.75 -7.52
CA ARG A 54 3.97 6.50 -6.78
C ARG A 54 4.73 5.55 -5.86
N ARG A 55 5.98 5.25 -6.24
CA ARG A 55 6.95 4.52 -5.41
C ARG A 55 7.14 5.07 -3.99
N GLY A 56 6.93 6.37 -3.83
CA GLY A 56 7.08 7.10 -2.57
C GLY A 56 5.80 7.18 -1.74
N HIS A 57 4.73 6.52 -2.19
CA HIS A 57 3.49 6.43 -1.42
C HIS A 57 3.77 5.78 -0.06
N GLN A 58 3.28 6.42 0.99
CA GLN A 58 3.41 5.91 2.35
C GLN A 58 2.13 5.17 2.67
N LEU A 59 2.28 3.91 3.04
CA LEU A 59 1.19 3.07 3.47
C LEU A 59 1.02 3.21 4.98
N ASN A 60 -0.24 3.35 5.37
CA ASN A 60 -0.68 3.30 6.74
C ASN A 60 -1.08 1.86 7.10
N PRO A 61 -0.87 1.43 8.35
CA PRO A 61 -1.47 0.22 8.89
C PRO A 61 -2.98 0.16 8.63
N GLY A 62 -3.47 -1.01 8.26
CA GLY A 62 -4.87 -1.25 7.87
C GLY A 62 -5.17 -1.06 6.38
N GLN A 63 -4.29 -0.42 5.61
CA GLN A 63 -4.50 -0.27 4.16
C GLN A 63 -4.33 -1.60 3.42
N ARG A 64 -5.12 -1.80 2.38
CA ARG A 64 -5.08 -2.99 1.51
C ARG A 64 -4.24 -2.72 0.27
N VAL A 65 -3.16 -3.45 0.09
CA VAL A 65 -2.35 -3.40 -1.12
C VAL A 65 -2.64 -4.63 -1.96
N THR A 66 -3.12 -4.42 -3.18
CA THR A 66 -3.35 -5.47 -4.18
C THR A 66 -2.32 -5.34 -5.28
N VAL A 67 -1.69 -6.45 -5.65
CA VAL A 67 -0.74 -6.53 -6.76
C VAL A 67 -1.34 -7.47 -7.80
N ALA A 68 -1.54 -6.97 -9.01
CA ALA A 68 -2.08 -7.73 -10.14
C ALA A 68 -0.94 -8.09 -11.10
N TYR A 69 -0.55 -9.37 -11.10
CA TYR A 69 0.48 -9.85 -12.02
C TYR A 69 -0.12 -10.22 -13.38
N PRO A 70 0.45 -9.74 -14.50
CA PRO A 70 -0.06 -10.09 -15.82
C PRO A 70 0.17 -11.58 -16.10
N GLY A 71 -0.91 -12.37 -16.06
CA GLY A 71 -0.89 -13.83 -16.29
C GLY A 71 -0.87 -14.69 -15.02
N GLU A 72 -0.95 -14.07 -13.85
CA GLU A 72 -1.03 -14.72 -12.54
C GLU A 72 -2.22 -14.15 -11.74
N ASP A 73 -2.49 -14.75 -10.58
CA ASP A 73 -3.54 -14.30 -9.67
C ASP A 73 -3.17 -12.96 -9.00
N GLU A 74 -4.18 -12.12 -8.75
CA GLU A 74 -4.01 -10.91 -7.97
C GLU A 74 -3.83 -11.25 -6.48
N VAL A 75 -2.82 -10.64 -5.85
CA VAL A 75 -2.50 -10.87 -4.44
C VAL A 75 -2.82 -9.62 -3.65
N THR A 76 -3.76 -9.75 -2.69
CA THR A 76 -4.11 -8.68 -1.76
C THR A 76 -3.51 -8.94 -0.38
N VAL A 77 -2.78 -7.98 0.15
CA VAL A 77 -2.19 -8.01 1.48
C VAL A 77 -2.60 -6.76 2.25
N VAL A 78 -2.95 -6.95 3.53
CA VAL A 78 -3.25 -5.83 4.44
C VAL A 78 -1.95 -5.41 5.13
N VAL A 79 -1.72 -4.10 5.23
CA VAL A 79 -0.58 -3.54 5.94
C VAL A 79 -0.83 -3.71 7.43
N GLU A 80 -0.21 -4.71 8.04
CA GLU A 80 -0.27 -4.92 9.49
C GLU A 80 0.72 -3.95 10.15
N GLY A 81 0.25 -3.07 11.04
CA GLY A 81 1.12 -2.21 11.85
C GLY A 81 1.77 -3.05 12.96
N ARG A 82 3.07 -2.89 13.19
CA ARG A 82 3.74 -3.52 14.33
C ARG A 82 3.48 -2.78 15.63
#